data_AF-A0A5B3GXN6-F1
#
_entry.id   AF-A0A5B3GXN6-F1
#
_cell.length_a   1.000
_cell.length_b   1.000
_cell.length_c   1.000
_cell.angle_alpha   90.00
_cell.angle_beta   90.00
_cell.angle_gamma   90.00
#
_symmetry.space_group_name_H-M   'P 1'
#
loop_
_entity.id
_entity.type
_entity.pdbx_description
1 polymer ?
#
loop_
_entity_poly.entity_id
_entity_poly.type
_entity_poly.pdbx_seq_one_letter_code
_entity_poly.pdbx_strand_id
1 'polypeptide(L)'
;MKAKTNKHEEYIKAHAAAIPQLEAAIQQLKVARLDVSTESIADIVLSDSKAIRTQAKRLAAEDAKQIKIVTTREELTARANEYMNSVIDNSQQAIKNALRVGEADALDPKAFIVSGDKVKLSTDWLADQHQRRTLEVAVMRGRVLQQCEQVRRAVEALNTLIADHPSFKTAILPEDTDYRSVIRVSYEGTIELHPDALDCLKE
;
A
#
# COMPACT_ATOMS: atom_id res chain seq x y z
N MET A 1 -8.87 23.03 -10.62
CA MET A 1 -8.24 22.21 -9.56
C MET A 1 -8.29 20.75 -9.98
N LYS A 2 -7.15 20.13 -10.30
CA LYS A 2 -7.10 18.66 -10.48
C LYS A 2 -7.25 18.03 -9.11
N ALA A 3 -8.23 17.13 -8.93
CA ALA A 3 -8.35 16.35 -7.72
C ALA A 3 -7.02 15.60 -7.50
N LYS A 4 -6.33 15.88 -6.40
CA LYS A 4 -5.17 15.09 -5.96
C LYS A 4 -5.69 13.68 -5.74
N THR A 5 -5.36 12.76 -6.66
CA THR A 5 -5.77 11.36 -6.53
C THR A 5 -5.26 10.82 -5.21
N ASN A 6 -6.16 10.25 -4.42
CA ASN A 6 -5.84 9.74 -3.11
C ASN A 6 -5.09 8.42 -3.27
N LYS A 7 -3.76 8.44 -3.15
CA LYS A 7 -2.88 7.26 -3.30
C LYS A 7 -3.36 6.02 -2.55
N HIS A 8 -4.01 6.22 -1.40
CA HIS A 8 -4.59 5.13 -0.60
C HIS A 8 -5.80 4.45 -1.29
N GLU A 9 -6.68 5.22 -1.93
CA GLU A 9 -7.79 4.66 -2.70
C GLU A 9 -7.31 3.95 -3.95
N GLU A 10 -6.26 4.47 -4.60
CA GLU A 10 -5.62 3.79 -5.74
C GLU A 10 -5.00 2.45 -5.32
N TYR A 11 -4.36 2.40 -4.15
CA TYR A 11 -3.81 1.17 -3.59
C TYR A 11 -4.89 0.12 -3.34
N ILE A 12 -6.02 0.48 -2.70
CA ILE A 12 -7.14 -0.45 -2.49
C ILE A 12 -7.77 -0.88 -3.84
N LYS A 13 -7.90 0.06 -4.80
CA LYS A 13 -8.42 -0.26 -6.14
C LYS A 13 -7.54 -1.24 -6.90
N ALA A 14 -6.21 -1.14 -6.77
CA ALA A 14 -5.29 -2.09 -7.37
C ALA A 14 -5.49 -3.51 -6.82
N HIS A 15 -5.73 -3.65 -5.51
CA HIS A 15 -6.07 -4.95 -4.90
C HIS A 15 -7.41 -5.48 -5.43
N ALA A 16 -8.43 -4.63 -5.50
CA ALA A 16 -9.73 -5.02 -6.05
C ALA A 16 -9.64 -5.48 -7.52
N ALA A 17 -8.77 -4.84 -8.32
CA ALA A 17 -8.58 -5.19 -9.73
C ALA A 17 -7.92 -6.56 -9.94
N ALA A 18 -7.19 -7.09 -8.95
CA ALA A 18 -6.58 -8.43 -9.03
C ALA A 18 -7.58 -9.56 -8.76
N ILE A 19 -8.74 -9.27 -8.15
CA ILE A 19 -9.74 -10.27 -7.73
C ILE A 19 -10.14 -11.21 -8.88
N PRO A 20 -10.51 -10.75 -10.09
CA PRO A 20 -10.97 -11.65 -11.14
C PRO A 20 -9.92 -12.68 -11.57
N GLN A 21 -8.64 -12.29 -11.59
CA GLN A 21 -7.54 -13.20 -11.93
C GLN A 21 -7.29 -14.22 -10.83
N LEU A 22 -7.37 -13.80 -9.56
CA LEU A 22 -7.27 -14.69 -8.41
C LEU A 22 -8.44 -15.68 -8.38
N GLU A 23 -9.68 -15.22 -8.60
CA GLU A 23 -10.86 -16.09 -8.67
C GLU A 23 -10.72 -17.14 -9.77
N ALA A 24 -10.27 -16.75 -10.96
CA ALA A 24 -10.07 -17.68 -12.07
C ALA A 24 -9.03 -18.76 -11.73
N ALA A 25 -7.90 -18.39 -11.12
CA ALA A 25 -6.86 -19.34 -10.72
C ALA A 25 -7.33 -20.28 -9.59
N ILE A 26 -8.05 -19.77 -8.60
CA ILE A 26 -8.62 -20.58 -7.52
C ILE A 26 -9.67 -21.54 -8.06
N GLN A 27 -10.48 -21.11 -9.02
CA GLN A 27 -11.48 -21.96 -9.64
C GLN A 27 -10.84 -23.14 -10.39
N GLN A 28 -9.70 -22.93 -11.06
CA GLN A 28 -8.95 -24.02 -11.71
C GLN A 28 -8.49 -25.08 -10.70
N LEU A 29 -7.94 -24.64 -9.56
CA LEU A 29 -7.53 -25.55 -8.47
C LEU A 29 -8.72 -26.34 -7.92
N LYS A 30 -9.86 -25.67 -7.69
CA LYS A 30 -11.09 -26.30 -7.19
C LYS A 30 -11.68 -27.32 -8.17
N VAL A 31 -11.67 -27.02 -9.46
CA VAL A 31 -12.09 -27.98 -10.51
C VAL A 31 -11.22 -29.23 -10.51
N ALA A 32 -9.93 -29.11 -10.17
CA ALA A 32 -9.03 -30.24 -9.93
C ALA A 32 -9.24 -30.94 -8.56
N ARG A 33 -10.33 -30.65 -7.85
CA ARG A 33 -10.69 -31.18 -6.52
C ARG A 33 -9.68 -30.83 -5.42
N LEU A 34 -8.87 -29.78 -5.62
CA LEU A 34 -7.98 -29.27 -4.59
C LEU A 34 -8.77 -28.33 -3.68
N ASP A 35 -8.52 -28.44 -2.38
CA ASP A 35 -9.16 -27.60 -1.39
C ASP A 35 -8.36 -26.32 -1.26
N VAL A 36 -9.06 -25.19 -1.41
CA VAL A 36 -8.44 -23.87 -1.48
C VAL A 36 -9.13 -22.97 -0.48
N SER A 37 -8.35 -22.51 0.49
CA SER A 37 -8.75 -21.56 1.52
C SER A 37 -7.98 -20.24 1.38
N THR A 38 -8.24 -19.31 2.29
CA THR A 38 -7.48 -18.06 2.38
C THR A 38 -5.98 -18.32 2.53
N GLU A 39 -5.60 -19.32 3.31
CA GLU A 39 -4.20 -19.71 3.55
C GLU A 39 -3.52 -20.23 2.28
N SER A 40 -4.28 -20.79 1.34
CA SER A 40 -3.75 -21.31 0.08
C SER A 40 -3.14 -20.20 -0.78
N ILE A 41 -3.69 -18.99 -0.78
CA ILE A 41 -3.11 -17.85 -1.52
C ILE A 41 -1.70 -17.54 -0.98
N ALA A 42 -1.55 -17.54 0.34
CA ALA A 42 -0.24 -17.33 0.98
C ALA A 42 0.73 -18.51 0.73
N ASP A 43 0.27 -19.75 0.80
CA ASP A 43 1.08 -20.95 0.50
C ASP A 43 1.63 -20.92 -0.93
N ILE A 44 0.81 -20.53 -1.90
CA ILE A 44 1.19 -20.43 -3.32
C ILE A 44 2.30 -19.39 -3.53
N VAL A 45 2.19 -18.23 -2.86
CA VAL A 45 3.14 -17.12 -3.03
C VAL A 45 4.42 -17.35 -2.22
N LEU A 46 4.29 -17.79 -0.97
CA LEU A 46 5.40 -17.81 0.01
C LEU A 46 6.08 -19.18 0.14
N SER A 47 5.37 -20.26 -0.19
CA SER A 47 5.83 -21.64 0.02
C SER A 47 5.74 -22.49 -1.25
N ASP A 48 5.61 -21.87 -2.42
CA ASP A 48 5.60 -22.51 -3.73
C ASP A 48 4.56 -23.66 -3.84
N SER A 49 3.37 -23.41 -3.30
CA SER A 49 2.22 -24.33 -3.32
C SER A 49 2.46 -25.65 -2.57
N LYS A 50 3.35 -25.67 -1.58
CA LYS A 50 3.73 -26.90 -0.85
C LYS A 50 2.55 -27.63 -0.24
N ALA A 51 1.60 -26.94 0.37
CA ALA A 51 0.43 -27.56 0.98
C ALA A 51 -0.47 -28.19 -0.09
N ILE A 52 -0.72 -27.44 -1.18
CA ILE A 52 -1.58 -27.88 -2.29
C ILE A 52 -0.96 -29.08 -3.02
N ARG A 53 0.35 -29.09 -3.27
CA ARG A 53 1.05 -30.23 -3.86
C ARG A 53 0.98 -31.48 -2.97
N THR A 54 1.03 -31.29 -1.65
CA THR A 54 0.87 -32.39 -0.70
C THR A 54 -0.53 -32.97 -0.76
N GLN A 55 -1.55 -32.12 -0.89
CA GLN A 55 -2.93 -32.55 -1.09
C GLN A 55 -3.11 -33.30 -2.41
N ALA A 56 -2.59 -32.78 -3.52
CA ALA A 56 -2.65 -33.43 -4.84
C ALA A 56 -2.10 -34.86 -4.81
N LYS A 57 -0.93 -35.06 -4.19
CA LYS A 57 -0.32 -36.40 -4.04
C LYS A 57 -1.21 -37.37 -3.27
N ARG A 58 -1.85 -36.90 -2.19
CA ARG A 58 -2.76 -37.73 -1.40
C ARG A 58 -4.00 -38.10 -2.21
N LEU A 59 -4.57 -37.13 -2.92
CA LEU A 59 -5.76 -37.33 -3.75
C LEU A 59 -5.50 -38.34 -4.88
N ALA A 60 -4.38 -38.21 -5.59
CA ALA A 60 -3.98 -39.14 -6.64
C ALA A 60 -3.80 -40.57 -6.10
N ALA A 61 -3.15 -40.72 -4.94
CA ALA A 61 -2.98 -42.02 -4.31
C ALA A 61 -4.32 -42.63 -3.84
N GLU A 62 -5.23 -41.79 -3.34
CA GLU A 62 -6.56 -42.18 -2.88
C GLU A 62 -7.46 -42.65 -4.02
N ASP A 63 -7.53 -41.90 -5.11
CA ASP A 63 -8.31 -42.26 -6.31
C ASP A 63 -7.82 -43.61 -6.89
N ALA A 64 -6.53 -43.90 -6.75
CA ALA A 64 -5.93 -45.14 -7.25
C ALA A 64 -6.10 -46.36 -6.32
N LYS A 65 -6.55 -46.20 -5.06
CA LYS A 65 -6.65 -47.30 -4.07
C LYS A 65 -7.53 -48.46 -4.53
N GLN A 66 -8.55 -48.19 -5.35
CA GLN A 66 -9.50 -49.21 -5.82
C GLN A 66 -8.93 -50.08 -6.95
N ILE A 67 -7.80 -49.70 -7.54
CA ILE A 67 -7.16 -50.43 -8.64
C ILE A 67 -6.37 -51.61 -8.06
N LYS A 68 -6.76 -52.83 -8.42
CA LYS A 68 -6.16 -54.07 -7.91
C LYS A 68 -4.82 -54.41 -8.57
N ILE A 69 -4.60 -53.98 -9.81
CA ILE A 69 -3.37 -54.27 -10.57
C ILE A 69 -2.34 -53.21 -10.23
N VAL A 70 -1.22 -53.63 -9.61
CA VAL A 70 -0.19 -52.73 -9.07
C VAL A 70 0.40 -51.82 -10.14
N THR A 71 0.78 -52.35 -11.29
CA THR A 71 1.39 -51.58 -12.40
C THR A 71 0.42 -50.51 -12.92
N THR A 72 -0.82 -50.89 -13.21
CA THR A 72 -1.88 -49.95 -13.65
C THR A 72 -2.18 -48.88 -12.59
N ARG A 73 -2.13 -49.25 -11.30
CA ARG A 73 -2.32 -48.31 -10.18
C ARG A 73 -1.21 -47.27 -10.15
N GLU A 74 0.05 -47.68 -10.30
CA GLU A 74 1.21 -46.78 -10.30
C GLU A 74 1.17 -45.83 -11.50
N GLU A 75 0.89 -46.34 -12.70
CA GLU A 75 0.75 -45.53 -13.92
C GLU A 75 -0.36 -44.47 -13.80
N LEU A 76 -1.54 -44.86 -13.31
CA LEU A 76 -2.67 -43.92 -13.14
C LEU A 76 -2.39 -42.90 -12.03
N THR A 77 -1.72 -43.30 -10.95
CA THR A 77 -1.30 -42.37 -9.89
C THR A 77 -0.29 -41.35 -10.42
N ALA A 78 0.69 -41.78 -11.20
CA ALA A 78 1.67 -40.90 -11.82
C ALA A 78 1.01 -39.90 -12.77
N ARG A 79 0.12 -40.36 -13.65
CA ARG A 79 -0.62 -39.51 -14.59
C ARG A 79 -1.53 -38.50 -13.89
N ALA A 80 -2.21 -38.90 -12.81
CA ALA A 80 -3.02 -37.99 -12.00
C ALA A 80 -2.14 -36.92 -11.32
N ASN A 81 -0.99 -37.31 -10.79
CA ASN A 81 -0.03 -36.37 -10.19
C ASN A 81 0.53 -35.38 -11.21
N GLU A 82 0.89 -35.83 -12.41
CA GLU A 82 1.37 -34.95 -13.49
C GLU A 82 0.29 -33.93 -13.87
N TYR A 83 -0.95 -34.37 -14.06
CA TYR A 83 -2.07 -33.48 -14.36
C TYR A 83 -2.30 -32.45 -13.25
N MET A 84 -2.40 -32.88 -11.99
CA MET A 84 -2.63 -31.96 -10.87
C MET A 84 -1.48 -30.98 -10.68
N ASN A 85 -0.22 -31.40 -10.84
CA ASN A 85 0.92 -30.48 -10.77
C ASN A 85 0.89 -29.45 -11.89
N SER A 86 0.50 -29.83 -13.12
CA SER A 86 0.32 -28.87 -14.22
C SER A 86 -0.76 -27.82 -13.90
N VAL A 87 -1.89 -28.22 -13.32
CA VAL A 87 -2.91 -27.27 -12.84
C VAL A 87 -2.35 -26.35 -11.76
N ILE A 88 -1.64 -26.91 -10.78
CA ILE A 88 -0.99 -26.13 -9.70
C ILE A 88 -0.01 -25.12 -10.27
N ASP A 89 0.87 -25.51 -11.20
CA ASP A 89 1.87 -24.64 -11.80
C ASP A 89 1.23 -23.47 -12.55
N ASN A 90 0.19 -23.76 -13.34
CA ASN A 90 -0.57 -22.75 -14.08
C ASN A 90 -1.28 -21.76 -13.15
N SER A 91 -2.00 -22.27 -12.14
CA SER A 91 -2.71 -21.43 -11.18
C SER A 91 -1.74 -20.63 -10.31
N GLN A 92 -0.60 -21.22 -9.93
CA GLN A 92 0.47 -20.53 -9.22
C GLN A 92 1.01 -19.35 -10.03
N GLN A 93 1.31 -19.55 -11.31
CA GLN A 93 1.80 -18.47 -12.16
C GLN A 93 0.75 -17.37 -12.31
N ALA A 94 -0.52 -17.73 -12.50
CA ALA A 94 -1.61 -16.77 -12.59
C ALA A 94 -1.75 -15.94 -11.31
N ILE A 95 -1.63 -16.56 -10.13
CA ILE A 95 -1.69 -15.86 -8.83
C ILE A 95 -0.46 -14.97 -8.64
N LYS A 96 0.75 -15.46 -8.93
CA LYS A 96 1.99 -14.66 -8.82
C LYS A 96 1.94 -13.42 -9.73
N ASN A 97 1.40 -13.56 -10.94
CA ASN A 97 1.21 -12.45 -11.87
C ASN A 97 0.14 -11.45 -11.38
N ALA A 98 -1.02 -11.95 -10.92
CA ALA A 98 -2.09 -11.10 -10.40
C ALA A 98 -1.63 -10.25 -9.20
N LEU A 99 -0.75 -10.84 -8.37
CA LEU A 99 -0.18 -10.18 -7.19
C LEU A 99 1.13 -9.43 -7.47
N ARG A 100 1.63 -9.43 -8.72
CA ARG A 100 2.88 -8.75 -9.11
C ARG A 100 4.06 -9.15 -8.22
N VAL A 101 4.16 -10.45 -7.91
CA VAL A 101 5.17 -10.97 -6.99
C VAL A 101 6.57 -10.70 -7.54
N GLY A 102 7.39 -9.98 -6.78
CA GLY A 102 8.74 -9.57 -7.17
C GLY A 102 8.82 -8.17 -7.77
N GLU A 103 7.70 -7.47 -7.94
CA GLU A 103 7.66 -6.08 -8.39
C GLU A 103 7.65 -5.09 -7.22
N ALA A 104 8.02 -3.83 -7.46
CA ALA A 104 8.08 -2.80 -6.43
C ALA A 104 6.69 -2.45 -5.85
N ASP A 105 5.64 -2.68 -6.63
CA ASP A 105 4.23 -2.46 -6.29
C ASP A 105 3.47 -3.79 -6.11
N ALA A 106 4.17 -4.84 -5.67
CA ALA A 106 3.57 -6.11 -5.30
C ALA A 106 2.37 -5.94 -4.35
N LEU A 107 1.30 -6.68 -4.63
CA LEU A 107 0.08 -6.66 -3.84
C LEU A 107 0.23 -7.54 -2.61
N ASP A 108 -0.39 -7.15 -1.50
CA ASP A 108 -0.33 -7.91 -0.25
C ASP A 108 -1.25 -9.14 -0.37
N PRO A 109 -0.73 -10.38 -0.31
CA PRO A 109 -1.57 -11.57 -0.36
C PRO A 109 -2.56 -11.65 0.82
N LYS A 110 -2.26 -11.01 1.96
CA LYS A 110 -3.17 -10.95 3.12
C LYS A 110 -4.39 -10.07 2.89
N ALA A 111 -4.38 -9.27 1.82
CA ALA A 111 -5.52 -8.47 1.43
C ALA A 111 -6.69 -9.32 0.93
N PHE A 112 -6.48 -10.60 0.61
CA PHE A 112 -7.47 -11.45 -0.03
C PHE A 112 -7.96 -12.55 0.91
N ILE A 113 -9.27 -12.85 0.83
CA ILE A 113 -9.91 -13.97 1.51
C ILE A 113 -10.65 -14.83 0.49
N VAL A 114 -10.65 -16.14 0.71
CA VAL A 114 -11.44 -17.10 -0.06
C VAL A 114 -12.69 -17.44 0.73
N SER A 115 -13.85 -17.13 0.16
CA SER A 115 -15.17 -17.33 0.78
C SER A 115 -16.04 -18.18 -0.14
N GLY A 116 -16.03 -19.50 0.07
CA GLY A 116 -16.61 -20.42 -0.92
C GLY A 116 -15.86 -20.25 -2.24
N ASP A 117 -16.57 -20.09 -3.35
CA ASP A 117 -15.98 -19.99 -4.70
C ASP A 117 -15.60 -18.56 -5.12
N LYS A 118 -15.55 -17.62 -4.18
CA LYS A 118 -15.24 -16.22 -4.46
C LYS A 118 -14.03 -15.74 -3.69
N VAL A 119 -13.31 -14.80 -4.30
CA VAL A 119 -12.24 -14.04 -3.65
C VAL A 119 -12.78 -12.66 -3.33
N LYS A 120 -12.53 -12.21 -2.10
CA LYS A 120 -12.91 -10.87 -1.65
C LYS A 120 -11.73 -10.20 -0.97
N LEU A 121 -11.82 -8.89 -0.81
CA LEU A 121 -10.89 -8.20 0.08
C LEU A 121 -11.21 -8.53 1.53
N SER A 122 -10.15 -8.75 2.32
CA SER A 122 -10.21 -8.94 3.76
C SER A 122 -10.73 -7.67 4.43
N THR A 123 -11.78 -7.80 5.23
CA THR A 123 -12.31 -6.68 6.05
C THR A 123 -11.29 -6.21 7.08
N ASP A 124 -10.52 -7.15 7.64
CA ASP A 124 -9.51 -6.86 8.65
C ASP A 124 -8.34 -6.11 8.03
N TRP A 125 -7.94 -6.50 6.82
CA TRP A 125 -6.91 -5.79 6.06
C TRP A 125 -7.38 -4.37 5.70
N LEU A 126 -8.63 -4.21 5.21
CA LEU A 126 -9.19 -2.90 4.92
C LEU A 126 -9.22 -2.00 6.17
N ALA A 127 -9.59 -2.56 7.33
CA ALA A 127 -9.56 -1.83 8.60
C ALA A 127 -8.12 -1.40 8.98
N ASP A 128 -7.13 -2.28 8.84
CA ASP A 128 -5.72 -1.94 9.07
C ASP A 128 -5.24 -0.81 8.13
N GLN A 129 -5.58 -0.88 6.84
CA GLN A 129 -5.26 0.18 5.89
C GLN A 129 -5.88 1.53 6.29
N HIS A 130 -7.15 1.54 6.69
CA HIS A 130 -7.83 2.76 7.15
C HIS A 130 -7.23 3.33 8.44
N GLN A 131 -6.84 2.45 9.37
CA GLN A 131 -6.20 2.86 10.61
C GLN A 131 -4.82 3.48 10.36
N ARG A 132 -3.99 2.86 9.49
CA ARG A 132 -2.70 3.41 9.06
C ARG A 132 -2.85 4.80 8.46
N ARG A 133 -3.80 4.98 7.55
CA ARG A 133 -4.09 6.29 6.95
C ARG A 133 -4.48 7.32 8.01
N THR A 134 -5.31 6.93 8.98
CA THR A 134 -5.73 7.82 10.07
C THR A 134 -4.54 8.28 10.91
N LEU A 135 -3.63 7.35 11.24
CA LEU A 135 -2.41 7.64 11.99
C LEU A 135 -1.47 8.56 11.20
N GLU A 136 -1.24 8.30 9.91
CA GLU A 136 -0.42 9.17 9.06
C GLU A 136 -0.96 10.61 9.01
N VAL A 137 -2.28 10.77 8.88
CA VAL A 137 -2.93 12.09 8.89
C VAL A 137 -2.75 12.76 10.26
N ALA A 138 -2.91 12.01 11.37
CA ALA A 138 -2.70 12.55 12.70
C ALA A 138 -1.25 13.00 12.93
N VAL A 139 -0.27 12.21 12.49
CA VAL A 139 1.15 12.55 12.54
C VAL A 139 1.44 13.81 11.72
N MET A 140 0.91 13.91 10.50
CA MET A 140 1.09 15.09 9.66
C MET A 140 0.47 16.34 10.30
N ARG A 141 -0.73 16.23 10.87
CA ARG A 141 -1.37 17.32 11.64
C ARG A 141 -0.50 17.76 12.82
N GLY A 142 0.03 16.81 13.59
CA GLY A 142 0.93 17.10 14.71
C GLY A 142 2.20 17.84 14.26
N ARG A 143 2.83 17.38 13.18
CA ARG A 143 4.01 18.04 12.60
C ARG A 143 3.70 19.47 12.12
N VAL A 144 2.57 19.67 11.45
CA VAL A 144 2.15 21.01 11.00
C VAL A 144 1.95 21.95 12.19
N LEU A 145 1.25 21.51 13.24
CA LEU A 145 1.05 22.32 14.44
C LEU A 145 2.38 22.69 15.12
N GLN A 146 3.32 21.75 15.20
CA GLN A 146 4.66 22.01 15.74
C GLN A 146 5.41 23.04 14.90
N GLN A 147 5.34 22.96 13.58
CA GLN A 147 5.97 23.94 12.68
C GLN A 147 5.32 25.32 12.81
N CYS A 148 3.98 25.39 12.90
CA CYS A 148 3.28 26.66 13.14
C CYS A 148 3.74 27.33 14.45
N GLU A 149 3.92 26.54 15.52
CA GLU A 149 4.41 27.06 16.80
C GLU A 149 5.87 27.54 16.70
N GLN A 150 6.72 26.85 15.95
CA GLN A 150 8.11 27.28 15.71
C GLN A 150 8.15 28.61 14.94
N VAL A 151 7.35 28.73 13.87
CA VAL A 151 7.21 29.97 13.09
C VAL A 151 6.72 31.09 14.00
N ARG A 152 5.63 30.87 14.76
CA ARG A 152 5.07 31.87 15.69
C ARG A 152 6.14 32.42 16.63
N ARG A 153 6.92 31.55 17.28
CA ARG A 153 8.00 31.97 18.19
C ARG A 153 9.09 32.77 17.49
N ALA A 154 9.49 32.36 16.28
CA ALA A 154 10.51 33.08 15.52
C ALA A 154 10.03 34.49 15.13
N VAL A 155 8.76 34.62 14.69
CA VAL A 155 8.15 35.92 14.39
C VAL A 155 8.06 36.81 15.62
N GLU A 156 7.64 36.27 16.76
CA GLU A 156 7.57 37.00 18.03
C GLU A 156 8.95 37.47 18.52
N ALA A 157 9.98 36.62 18.40
CA ALA A 157 11.34 36.99 18.73
C ALA A 157 11.87 38.12 17.83
N LEU A 158 11.62 38.04 16.52
CA LEU A 158 11.99 39.11 15.58
C LEU A 158 11.26 40.41 15.90
N ASN A 159 9.95 40.37 16.14
CA ASN A 159 9.16 41.53 16.53
C ASN A 159 9.68 42.19 17.81
N THR A 160 10.12 41.38 18.78
CA THR A 160 10.71 41.88 20.03
C THR A 160 12.03 42.62 19.77
N LEU A 161 12.87 42.10 18.86
CA LEU A 161 14.16 42.70 18.53
C LEU A 161 14.04 44.07 17.84
N ILE A 162 12.99 44.26 17.03
CA ILE A 162 12.76 45.52 16.31
C ILE A 162 11.74 46.45 16.99
N ALA A 163 11.24 46.10 18.17
CA ALA A 163 10.08 46.77 18.79
C ALA A 163 10.29 48.28 18.99
N ASP A 164 11.51 48.69 19.32
CA ASP A 164 11.87 50.08 19.58
C ASP A 164 12.45 50.79 18.35
N HIS A 165 12.54 50.11 17.20
CA HIS A 165 13.17 50.65 16.00
C HIS A 165 12.18 51.49 15.18
N PRO A 166 12.43 52.81 14.96
CA PRO A 166 11.44 53.73 14.42
C PRO A 166 11.04 53.43 12.95
N SER A 167 11.91 52.73 12.21
CA SER A 167 11.67 52.40 10.80
C SER A 167 10.81 51.16 10.56
N PHE A 168 10.52 50.34 11.57
CA PHE A 168 9.79 49.08 11.38
C PHE A 168 8.48 49.07 12.14
N LYS A 169 7.41 48.63 11.46
CA LYS A 169 6.10 48.45 12.10
C LYS A 169 5.92 47.05 12.68
N THR A 170 6.43 46.03 11.99
CA THR A 170 6.42 44.62 12.36
C THR A 170 7.47 43.89 11.54
N ALA A 171 7.89 42.72 11.99
CA ALA A 171 8.98 41.96 11.40
C ALA A 171 8.59 41.35 10.05
N ILE A 172 7.33 40.93 9.90
CA ILE A 172 6.86 40.22 8.70
C ILE A 172 5.62 40.90 8.14
N LEU A 173 5.63 41.22 6.85
CA LEU A 173 4.48 41.73 6.11
C LEU A 173 4.33 41.06 4.73
N PRO A 174 3.13 41.08 4.14
CA PRO A 174 2.92 40.74 2.73
C PRO A 174 3.78 41.60 1.78
N GLU A 175 4.14 41.05 0.63
CA GLU A 175 5.05 41.69 -0.34
C GLU A 175 4.55 43.02 -0.93
N ASP A 176 3.24 43.25 -0.90
CA ASP A 176 2.52 44.42 -1.45
C ASP A 176 2.22 45.51 -0.41
N THR A 177 2.78 45.40 0.80
CA THR A 177 2.54 46.39 1.84
C THR A 177 3.53 47.55 1.76
N ASP A 178 3.02 48.79 1.86
CA ASP A 178 3.84 50.03 1.82
C ASP A 178 4.67 50.26 3.11
N TYR A 179 4.38 49.53 4.17
CA TYR A 179 5.13 49.58 5.42
C TYR A 179 6.42 48.78 5.33
N ARG A 180 7.49 49.34 5.87
CA ARG A 180 8.78 48.66 6.00
C ARG A 180 8.69 47.54 7.05
N SER A 181 9.23 46.38 6.69
CA SER A 181 9.34 45.16 7.50
C SER A 181 10.71 44.53 7.30
N VAL A 182 11.09 43.59 8.17
CA VAL A 182 12.36 42.85 8.05
C VAL A 182 12.26 41.76 6.98
N ILE A 183 11.08 41.16 6.86
CA ILE A 183 10.79 40.02 5.99
C ILE A 183 9.52 40.31 5.20
N ARG A 184 9.54 40.01 3.90
CA ARG A 184 8.36 39.97 3.04
C ARG A 184 7.94 38.54 2.76
N VAL A 185 6.62 38.32 2.73
CA VAL A 185 6.02 37.04 2.33
C VAL A 185 5.25 37.25 1.04
N SER A 186 5.60 36.47 0.02
CA SER A 186 4.91 36.51 -1.26
C SER A 186 3.56 35.80 -1.21
N TYR A 187 2.70 36.04 -2.20
CA TYR A 187 1.44 35.32 -2.36
C TYR A 187 1.62 33.81 -2.58
N GLU A 188 2.80 33.40 -3.06
CA GLU A 188 3.19 31.99 -3.22
C GLU A 188 3.83 31.39 -1.95
N GLY A 189 3.95 32.19 -0.88
CA GLY A 189 4.49 31.76 0.41
C GLY A 189 6.02 31.77 0.50
N THR A 190 6.71 32.42 -0.45
CA THR A 190 8.16 32.64 -0.36
C THR A 190 8.46 33.69 0.70
N ILE A 191 9.45 33.42 1.54
CA ILE A 191 9.89 34.30 2.62
C ILE A 191 11.24 34.89 2.22
N GLU A 192 11.33 36.21 2.09
CA GLU A 192 12.56 36.90 1.71
C GLU A 192 12.86 38.06 2.67
N LEU A 193 14.14 38.31 2.89
CA LEU A 193 14.57 39.49 3.62
C LEU A 193 14.25 40.74 2.78
N HIS A 194 13.65 41.74 3.39
CA HIS A 194 13.41 43.01 2.71
C HIS A 194 14.77 43.65 2.34
N PRO A 195 15.02 44.03 1.07
CA PRO A 195 16.33 44.45 0.59
C PRO A 195 17.00 45.55 1.45
N ASP A 196 16.23 46.58 1.81
CA ASP A 196 16.75 47.71 2.59
C ASP A 196 16.65 47.55 4.12
N ALA A 197 16.15 46.42 4.63
CA ALA A 197 15.92 46.27 6.07
C ALA A 197 17.23 46.27 6.86
N LEU A 198 18.29 45.64 6.34
CA LEU A 198 19.57 45.58 7.06
C LEU A 198 20.31 46.92 7.07
N ASP A 199 20.10 47.78 6.07
CA ASP A 199 20.72 49.10 6.05
C ASP A 199 20.09 50.04 7.07
N CYS A 200 18.81 49.86 7.37
CA CYS A 200 18.12 50.61 8.43
C CYS A 200 18.56 50.18 9.84
N LEU A 201 19.07 48.97 10.01
CA LEU A 201 19.48 48.42 11.31
C LEU A 201 20.93 48.77 11.70
N LYS A 202 21.66 49.50 10.84
CA LYS A 202 23.07 49.90 11.07
C LYS A 202 23.22 51.26 11.76
N GLU A 203 22.13 52.00 11.97
CA GLU A 203 22.08 53.29 12.68
C GLU A 203 21.68 53.10 14.15
#